data_AF-A0A9P6HS37-F1
#
_entry.id   AF-A0A9P6HS37-F1
#
_cell.length_a   1.000
_cell.length_b   1.000
_cell.length_c   1.000
_cell.angle_alpha   90.00
_cell.angle_beta   90.00
_cell.angle_gamma   90.00
#
_symmetry.space_group_name_H-M   'P 1'
#
loop_
_entity.id
_entity.type
_entity.pdbx_description
1 polymer ?
#
loop_
_entity_poly.entity_id
_entity_poly.type
_entity_poly.pdbx_seq_one_letter_code
_entity_poly.pdbx_strand_id
1 'polypeptide(L)'
;MVFLAITRIILKCRWNVAENDTTWEPEYLIQDAPLLWKQYIATCDHRAVLGPRERGSWHIQSVKSHTFPSGKNNENAMLTVTWVGSTDESVVSEAFVKRHDPGLLDEYWESIGGRK
;
A
#
# COMPACT_ATOMS: atom_id res chain seq x y z
N MET A 1 3.74 27.11 5.29
CA MET A 1 2.95 25.93 5.73
C MET A 1 2.80 25.04 4.50
N VAL A 2 3.56 23.96 4.40
CA VAL A 2 3.54 23.08 3.22
C VAL A 2 2.53 21.98 3.50
N PHE A 3 1.36 22.08 2.88
CA PHE A 3 0.47 20.93 2.77
C PHE A 3 1.14 19.98 1.77
N LEU A 4 1.69 18.87 2.26
CA LEU A 4 1.95 17.71 1.39
C LEU A 4 0.59 17.19 0.97
N ALA A 5 0.05 17.73 -0.12
CA ALA A 5 -1.09 17.15 -0.79
C ALA A 5 -0.61 15.79 -1.32
N ILE A 6 -0.89 14.73 -0.55
CA ILE A 6 -0.81 13.37 -1.08
C ILE A 6 -1.80 13.36 -2.24
N THR A 7 -1.30 13.31 -3.47
CA THR A 7 -2.11 13.22 -4.68
C THR A 7 -2.92 11.93 -4.61
N ARG A 8 -4.15 12.01 -4.07
CA ARG A 8 -5.02 10.86 -3.89
C ARG A 8 -5.70 10.58 -5.22
N ILE A 9 -5.43 9.40 -5.78
CA ILE A 9 -6.16 8.91 -6.94
C ILE A 9 -7.61 8.67 -6.53
N ILE A 10 -8.53 9.18 -7.33
CA ILE A 10 -9.96 8.95 -7.20
C ILE A 10 -10.43 8.25 -8.48
N LEU A 11 -11.12 7.13 -8.31
CA LEU A 11 -11.60 6.26 -9.36
C LEU A 11 -13.12 6.42 -9.50
N LYS A 12 -13.62 6.40 -10.73
CA LYS A 12 -15.06 6.38 -11.00
C LYS A 12 -15.54 4.94 -10.95
N CYS A 13 -16.37 4.60 -9.97
CA CYS A 13 -16.80 3.24 -9.68
C CYS A 13 -18.28 3.07 -9.96
N ARG A 14 -18.64 2.03 -10.73
CA ARG A 14 -20.04 1.66 -10.99
C ARG A 14 -20.44 0.52 -10.05
N TRP A 15 -21.52 0.71 -9.30
CA TRP A 15 -22.00 -0.27 -8.33
C TRP A 15 -23.12 -1.15 -8.89
N ASN A 16 -23.20 -2.38 -8.40
CA ASN A 16 -24.20 -3.37 -8.83
C ASN A 16 -25.50 -3.33 -8.01
N VAL A 17 -25.74 -2.28 -7.23
CA VAL A 17 -26.91 -2.16 -6.33
C VAL A 17 -28.12 -1.47 -6.97
N ALA A 18 -27.92 -0.63 -7.99
CA ALA A 18 -28.99 0.01 -8.76
C ALA A 18 -28.53 0.38 -10.16
N GLU A 19 -29.47 0.59 -11.10
CA GLU A 19 -29.13 1.15 -12.40
C GLU A 19 -28.56 2.58 -12.25
N ASN A 20 -27.38 2.82 -12.84
CA ASN A 20 -26.67 4.09 -12.87
C ASN A 20 -26.06 4.60 -11.55
N ASP A 21 -25.87 3.75 -10.54
CA ASP A 21 -25.17 4.19 -9.34
C ASP A 21 -23.65 4.23 -9.60
N THR A 22 -23.13 5.45 -9.74
CA THR A 22 -21.71 5.69 -10.02
C THR A 22 -21.17 6.75 -9.08
N THR A 23 -20.16 6.40 -8.31
CA THR A 23 -19.51 7.31 -7.36
C THR A 23 -18.03 7.47 -7.68
N TRP A 24 -17.41 8.45 -7.03
CA TRP A 24 -15.99 8.71 -7.10
C TRP A 24 -15.35 8.27 -5.80
N GLU A 25 -14.57 7.20 -5.86
CA GLU A 25 -14.01 6.56 -4.68
C GLU A 25 -12.49 6.69 -4.64
N PRO A 26 -11.90 6.81 -3.44
CA PRO A 26 -10.46 6.81 -3.33
C PRO A 26 -9.89 5.42 -3.65
N GLU A 27 -8.69 5.40 -4.22
CA GLU A 27 -8.01 4.18 -4.65
C GLU A 27 -7.90 3.10 -3.56
N TYR A 28 -7.66 3.50 -2.29
CA TYR A 28 -7.54 2.56 -1.16
C TYR A 28 -8.84 1.79 -0.88
N LEU A 29 -10.01 2.37 -1.19
CA LEU A 29 -11.29 1.71 -0.95
C LEU A 29 -11.53 0.59 -1.98
N ILE A 30 -11.10 0.81 -3.22
CA ILE A 30 -11.23 -0.18 -4.30
C ILE A 30 -10.18 -1.29 -4.17
N GLN A 31 -9.02 -0.96 -3.58
CA GLN A 31 -7.98 -1.90 -3.20
C GLN A 31 -8.47 -3.00 -2.24
N ASP A 32 -9.50 -2.72 -1.44
CA ASP A 32 -10.15 -3.70 -0.55
C ASP A 32 -10.94 -4.78 -1.30
N ALA A 33 -11.13 -4.64 -2.62
CA ALA A 33 -11.72 -5.63 -3.51
C ALA A 33 -10.65 -6.29 -4.41
N PRO A 34 -9.85 -7.26 -3.90
CA PRO A 34 -8.60 -7.70 -4.52
C PRO A 34 -8.75 -8.30 -5.93
N LEU A 35 -9.83 -9.05 -6.20
CA LEU A 35 -10.07 -9.63 -7.53
C LEU A 35 -10.38 -8.55 -8.57
N LEU A 36 -11.23 -7.59 -8.20
CA LEU A 36 -11.61 -6.46 -9.06
C LEU A 36 -10.41 -5.54 -9.30
N TRP A 37 -9.67 -5.25 -8.23
CA TRP A 37 -8.46 -4.44 -8.27
C TRP A 37 -7.41 -5.04 -9.22
N LYS A 38 -7.14 -6.34 -9.10
CA LYS A 38 -6.20 -7.05 -9.98
C LYS A 38 -6.59 -6.97 -11.45
N GLN A 39 -7.88 -7.12 -11.78
CA GLN A 39 -8.37 -6.99 -13.16
C GLN A 39 -8.24 -5.56 -13.68
N TYR A 40 -8.53 -4.58 -12.83
CA TYR A 40 -8.45 -3.16 -13.18
C TYR A 40 -7.02 -2.74 -13.51
N ILE A 41 -6.04 -2.99 -12.62
CA ILE A 41 -4.64 -2.58 -12.84
C ILE A 41 -3.95 -3.34 -13.98
N ALA A 42 -4.45 -4.53 -14.35
CA ALA A 42 -3.94 -5.28 -15.51
C ALA A 42 -4.32 -4.64 -16.86
N THR A 43 -5.38 -3.82 -16.88
CA THR A 43 -5.93 -3.22 -18.09
C THR A 43 -5.79 -1.70 -18.13
N CYS A 44 -5.62 -1.06 -16.98
CA CYS A 44 -5.52 0.38 -16.84
C CYS A 44 -4.31 0.78 -15.98
N ASP A 45 -3.38 1.52 -16.58
CA ASP A 45 -2.32 2.22 -15.85
C ASP A 45 -2.85 3.56 -15.33
N HIS A 46 -3.80 3.49 -14.41
CA HIS A 46 -4.54 4.65 -13.89
C HIS A 46 -3.65 5.63 -13.11
N ARG A 47 -2.48 5.18 -12.65
CA ARG A 47 -1.45 6.02 -12.02
C ARG A 47 -0.57 6.77 -13.01
N ALA A 48 -0.75 6.59 -14.34
CA ALA A 48 -0.03 7.37 -15.36
C ALA A 48 -0.26 8.89 -15.23
N VAL A 49 -1.39 9.28 -14.63
CA VAL A 49 -1.71 10.69 -14.32
C VAL A 49 -0.84 11.26 -13.20
N LEU A 50 -0.20 10.40 -12.40
CA LEU A 50 0.73 10.80 -11.36
C LEU A 50 2.14 10.99 -11.93
N GLY A 51 2.91 11.88 -11.31
CA GLY A 51 4.30 12.07 -11.69
C GLY A 51 5.15 10.80 -11.47
N PRO A 52 6.34 10.67 -12.11
CA PRO A 52 7.16 9.45 -12.06
C PRO A 52 7.49 8.94 -10.65
N ARG A 53 7.60 9.85 -9.66
CA ARG A 53 7.85 9.50 -8.25
C ARG A 53 6.64 8.88 -7.55
N GLU A 54 5.44 9.38 -7.86
CA GLU A 54 4.19 9.00 -7.19
C GLU A 54 3.53 7.79 -7.85
N ARG A 55 3.81 7.59 -9.15
CA ARG A 55 3.35 6.44 -9.93
C ARG A 55 3.85 5.10 -9.39
N GLY A 56 5.05 5.08 -8.80
CA GLY A 56 5.64 3.89 -8.17
C GLY A 56 5.34 3.72 -6.67
N SER A 57 4.58 4.64 -6.07
CA SER A 57 4.23 4.54 -4.64
C SER A 57 2.99 3.66 -4.46
N TRP A 58 3.21 2.35 -4.36
CA TRP A 58 2.14 1.38 -4.08
C TRP A 58 1.78 1.34 -2.59
N HIS A 59 0.54 0.95 -2.27
CA HIS A 59 0.11 0.72 -0.90
C HIS A 59 0.60 -0.64 -0.41
N ILE A 60 1.19 -0.64 0.80
CA ILE A 60 1.63 -1.87 1.46
C ILE A 60 0.37 -2.65 1.85
N GLN A 61 0.29 -3.91 1.44
CA GLN A 61 -0.81 -4.80 1.80
C GLN A 61 -0.54 -5.56 3.09
N SER A 62 0.68 -6.10 3.25
CA SER A 62 1.07 -6.83 4.46
C SER A 62 2.59 -6.85 4.60
N VAL A 63 3.07 -6.90 5.83
CA VAL A 63 4.46 -7.28 6.12
C VAL A 63 4.51 -8.80 6.30
N LYS A 64 5.37 -9.47 5.54
CA LYS A 64 5.53 -10.94 5.56
C LYS A 64 6.59 -11.41 6.53
N SER A 65 7.71 -10.71 6.55
CA SER A 65 8.87 -11.08 7.36
C SER A 65 9.72 -9.86 7.64
N HIS A 66 10.60 -9.98 8.64
CA HIS A 66 11.58 -8.98 8.97
C HIS A 66 12.97 -9.62 9.04
N THR A 67 14.00 -8.84 8.74
CA THR A 67 15.39 -9.20 8.97
C THR A 67 16.11 -8.04 9.63
N PHE A 68 16.96 -8.34 10.61
CA PHE A 68 17.89 -7.36 11.16
C PHE A 68 19.22 -7.51 10.46
N PRO A 69 19.79 -6.44 9.89
CA PRO A 69 21.14 -6.50 9.36
C PRO A 69 22.12 -6.82 10.49
N SER A 70 22.93 -7.87 10.30
CA SER A 70 23.95 -8.28 11.27
C SER A 70 24.96 -7.15 11.51
N GLY A 71 24.94 -6.56 12.70
CA GLY A 71 25.89 -5.53 13.11
C GLY A 71 25.29 -4.46 14.02
N LYS A 72 25.29 -4.74 15.34
CA LYS A 72 25.08 -3.84 16.50
C LYS A 72 23.87 -2.88 16.56
N ASN A 73 23.19 -2.55 15.47
CA ASN A 73 22.04 -1.65 15.47
C ASN A 73 20.78 -2.38 14.98
N ASN A 74 20.10 -3.05 15.91
CA ASN A 74 18.75 -3.61 15.72
C ASN A 74 17.68 -2.51 15.47
N GLU A 75 18.07 -1.26 15.26
CA GLU A 75 17.16 -0.13 15.02
C GLU A 75 16.62 -0.10 13.59
N ASN A 76 17.30 -0.74 12.63
CA ASN A 76 16.91 -0.71 11.22
C ASN A 76 16.49 -2.09 10.74
N ALA A 77 15.28 -2.53 11.11
CA ALA A 77 14.70 -3.72 10.52
C ALA A 77 14.41 -3.49 9.03
N MET A 78 14.73 -4.49 8.21
CA MET A 78 14.29 -4.57 6.82
C MET A 78 13.07 -5.47 6.77
N LEU A 79 11.99 -4.99 6.18
CA LEU A 79 10.70 -5.66 6.10
C LEU A 79 10.43 -6.12 4.68
N THR A 80 10.07 -7.39 4.53
CA THR A 80 9.51 -7.91 3.27
C THR A 80 8.04 -7.58 3.26
N VAL A 81 7.60 -6.81 2.27
CA VAL A 81 6.20 -6.39 2.13
C VAL A 81 5.60 -6.91 0.84
N THR A 82 4.29 -7.19 0.86
CA THR A 82 3.48 -7.33 -0.34
C THR A 82 2.73 -6.03 -0.63
N TRP A 83 2.34 -5.85 -1.88
CA TRP A 83 1.65 -4.66 -2.35
C TRP A 83 0.22 -4.98 -2.76
N VAL A 84 -0.72 -4.07 -2.52
CA VAL A 84 -2.11 -4.35 -2.85
C VAL A 84 -2.28 -4.53 -4.36
N GLY A 85 -2.77 -5.70 -4.76
CA GLY A 85 -2.99 -6.05 -6.17
C GLY A 85 -1.76 -6.61 -6.90
N SER A 86 -0.59 -6.66 -6.26
CA SER A 86 0.58 -7.31 -6.84
C SER A 86 0.85 -8.67 -6.18
N THR A 87 1.44 -9.58 -6.94
CA THR A 87 2.05 -10.80 -6.40
C THR A 87 3.51 -10.60 -6.00
N ASP A 88 4.05 -9.41 -6.26
CA ASP A 88 5.45 -9.10 -6.03
C ASP A 88 5.70 -8.78 -4.55
N GLU A 89 6.84 -9.23 -4.06
CA GLU A 89 7.38 -8.88 -2.76
C GLU A 89 8.52 -7.88 -2.92
N SER A 90 8.69 -7.01 -1.94
CA SER A 90 9.80 -6.06 -1.92
C SER A 90 10.35 -5.88 -0.52
N VAL A 91 11.66 -5.66 -0.42
CA VAL A 91 12.30 -5.36 0.86
C VAL A 91 12.37 -3.84 1.04
N VAL A 92 11.74 -3.35 2.09
CA VAL A 92 11.70 -1.93 2.47
C VAL A 92 12.21 -1.74 3.88
N SER A 93 12.61 -0.52 4.26
CA SER A 93 12.98 -0.26 5.66
C SER A 93 11.75 -0.16 6.56
N GLU A 94 11.90 -0.50 7.84
CA GLU A 94 10.86 -0.25 8.84
C GLU A 94 10.43 1.23 8.88
N ALA A 95 11.38 2.16 8.72
CA ALA A 95 11.10 3.59 8.64
C ALA A 95 10.22 3.97 7.43
N PHE A 96 10.32 3.22 6.33
CA PHE A 96 9.42 3.40 5.19
C PHE A 96 7.99 2.97 5.56
N VAL A 97 7.82 1.76 6.11
CA VAL A 97 6.49 1.29 6.52
C VAL A 97 5.88 2.21 7.57
N LYS A 98 6.64 2.60 8.60
CA LYS A 98 6.17 3.55 9.65
C LYS A 98 5.68 4.89 9.09
N ARG A 99 6.30 5.38 8.02
CA ARG A 99 5.92 6.65 7.37
C ARG A 99 4.65 6.52 6.54
N HIS A 100 4.48 5.40 5.87
CA HIS A 100 3.42 5.20 4.87
C HIS A 100 2.19 4.49 5.45
N ASP A 101 2.37 3.57 6.37
CA ASP A 101 1.33 2.80 7.04
C ASP A 101 1.77 2.35 8.46
N PRO A 102 1.72 3.26 9.46
CA PRO A 102 2.14 2.93 10.82
C PRO A 102 1.24 1.88 11.49
N GLY A 103 -0.06 1.85 11.16
CA GLY A 103 -0.99 0.87 11.73
C GLY A 103 -0.66 -0.56 11.31
N LEU A 104 -0.32 -0.75 10.03
CA LEU A 104 0.10 -2.04 9.51
C LEU A 104 1.42 -2.53 10.11
N LEU A 105 2.33 -1.59 10.44
CA LEU A 105 3.57 -1.94 11.14
C LEU A 105 3.31 -2.41 12.57
N ASP A 106 2.43 -1.71 13.30
CA ASP A 106 2.06 -2.06 14.67
C ASP A 106 1.36 -3.44 14.70
N GLU A 107 0.41 -3.68 13.80
CA GLU A 107 -0.28 -4.98 13.66
C GLU A 107 0.72 -6.12 13.39
N TYR A 108 1.69 -5.90 12.51
CA TYR A 108 2.71 -6.89 12.22
C TYR A 108 3.55 -7.22 13.45
N TRP A 109 4.06 -6.22 14.18
CA TRP A 109 4.86 -6.47 15.36
C TRP A 109 4.06 -7.13 16.48
N GLU A 110 2.80 -6.73 16.69
CA GLU A 110 1.90 -7.39 17.63
C GLU A 110 1.69 -8.86 17.27
N SER A 111 1.50 -9.18 15.99
CA SER A 111 1.26 -10.55 15.52
C SER A 111 2.40 -11.53 15.83
N ILE A 112 3.64 -11.04 15.93
CA ILE A 112 4.83 -11.85 16.24
C ILE A 112 5.30 -11.71 17.70
N GLY A 113 4.49 -11.09 18.56
CA GLY A 113 4.76 -10.95 20.00
C GLY A 113 5.75 -9.82 20.34
N GLY A 114 5.73 -8.76 19.53
CA GLY A 114 6.54 -7.55 19.68
C GLY A 114 7.78 -7.52 18.78
N ARG A 115 8.34 -6.32 18.62
CA ARG A 115 9.60 -6.09 17.92
C ARG A 115 10.77 -6.63 18.75
N LYS A 116 11.45 -7.67 18.27
CA LYS A 116 12.55 -8.37 18.98
C LYS A 116 13.83 -8.32 18.16
#